data_AF-A0A8C9FVM8-F1
#
_entry.id   AF-A0A8C9FVM8-F1
#
_cell.length_a   1.000
_cell.length_b   1.000
_cell.length_c   1.000
_cell.angle_alpha   90.00
_cell.angle_beta   90.00
_cell.angle_gamma   90.00
#
_symmetry.space_group_name_H-M   'P 1'
#
loop_
_entity.id
_entity.type
_entity.pdbx_description
1 polymer ?
#
loop_
_entity_poly.entity_id
_entity_poly.type
_entity_poly.pdbx_seq_one_letter_code
_entity_poly.pdbx_strand_id
1 'polypeptide(L)' 'MGPCAVGSVLVLLLGAVVDAQPRGRILGGSEAQPHLRPYMASLQLDGQHVCGGFLIAPQWVLSAAHC' A
#
# COMPACT_ATOMS: atom_id res chain seq x y z
N MET A 1 -21.90 -16.13 -32.47
CA MET A 1 -23.35 -15.91 -32.24
C MET A 1 -23.62 -16.43 -30.85
N GLY A 2 -24.08 -15.69 -29.86
CA GLY A 2 -24.69 -14.39 -29.92
C GLY A 2 -24.72 -13.78 -28.51
N PRO A 3 -24.67 -12.44 -28.44
CA PRO A 3 -23.46 -11.79 -27.97
C PRO A 3 -23.77 -10.49 -27.20
N CYS A 4 -22.75 -9.68 -26.97
CA CYS A 4 -22.80 -8.24 -26.67
C CYS A 4 -23.35 -7.79 -25.30
N ALA A 5 -24.22 -8.53 -24.63
CA ALA A 5 -24.80 -8.07 -23.36
C ALA A 5 -23.93 -8.37 -22.12
N VAL A 6 -23.36 -9.58 -22.02
CA VAL A 6 -22.59 -10.01 -20.82
C VAL A 6 -21.23 -9.31 -20.73
N GLY A 7 -20.60 -9.02 -21.88
CA GLY A 7 -19.33 -8.29 -21.94
C GLY A 7 -19.46 -6.85 -21.44
N SER A 8 -20.59 -6.19 -21.72
CA SER A 8 -20.82 -4.79 -21.30
C SER A 8 -21.10 -4.66 -19.79
N VAL A 9 -21.75 -5.65 -19.17
CA VAL A 9 -21.99 -5.65 -17.71
C VAL A 9 -20.71 -5.98 -16.94
N LEU A 10 -19.90 -6.94 -17.41
CA LEU A 10 -18.62 -7.25 -16.77
C LEU A 10 -17.62 -6.09 -16.90
N VAL A 11 -17.60 -5.38 -18.04
CA VAL A 11 -16.76 -4.17 -18.22
C VAL A 11 -17.24 -3.00 -17.36
N LEU A 12 -18.54 -2.84 -17.11
CA LEU A 12 -19.05 -1.81 -16.19
C LEU A 12 -18.84 -2.18 -14.71
N LEU A 13 -18.90 -3.46 -14.35
CA LEU A 13 -18.55 -3.94 -12.99
C LEU A 13 -17.03 -3.92 -12.75
N LEU A 14 -16.21 -4.12 -13.78
CA LEU A 14 -14.75 -4.00 -13.75
C LEU A 14 -14.24 -2.55 -13.95
N GLY A 15 -15.07 -1.66 -14.49
CA GLY A 15 -14.66 -0.35 -15.02
C GLY A 15 -14.58 0.80 -14.03
N ALA A 16 -14.88 0.56 -12.75
CA ALA A 16 -14.70 1.56 -11.70
C ALA A 16 -14.02 1.00 -10.45
N VAL A 17 -13.03 0.12 -10.61
CA VAL A 17 -11.85 0.23 -9.73
C VAL A 17 -10.98 1.35 -10.29
N VAL A 18 -11.47 2.58 -10.14
CA VAL A 18 -10.51 3.68 -10.01
C VAL A 18 -9.77 3.34 -8.72
N ASP A 19 -8.64 2.66 -8.87
CA ASP A 19 -7.62 2.64 -7.83
C ASP A 19 -7.20 4.10 -7.71
N ALA A 20 -7.96 4.84 -6.91
CA ALA A 20 -7.52 6.10 -6.36
C ALA A 20 -6.39 5.71 -5.44
N GLN A 21 -5.22 5.36 -6.02
CA GLN A 21 -4.02 5.14 -5.26
C GLN A 21 -3.89 6.42 -4.43
N PRO A 22 -4.08 6.35 -3.10
CA PRO A 22 -3.86 7.51 -2.28
C PRO A 22 -2.47 7.97 -2.67
N ARG A 23 -2.33 9.20 -3.16
CA ARG A 23 -1.03 9.75 -3.56
C ARG A 23 -0.08 9.46 -2.42
N GLY A 24 0.75 8.42 -2.59
CA GLY A 24 1.51 7.87 -1.49
C GLY A 24 2.38 8.99 -0.95
N ARG A 25 2.76 8.92 0.33
CA ARG A 25 3.71 9.89 0.90
C ARG A 25 5.11 9.77 0.27
N ILE A 26 5.31 8.84 -0.66
CA ILE A 26 6.54 8.58 -1.40
C ILE A 26 6.41 9.19 -2.81
N LEU A 27 7.10 10.30 -3.05
CA LEU A 27 7.09 10.99 -4.35
C LEU A 27 7.86 10.18 -5.40
N GLY A 28 7.23 9.95 -6.56
CA GLY A 28 7.84 9.18 -7.66
C GLY A 28 8.07 7.69 -7.34
N GLY A 29 7.45 7.18 -6.28
CA GLY A 29 7.58 5.78 -5.87
C GLY A 29 6.75 4.83 -6.73
N SER A 30 7.04 3.54 -6.55
CA SER A 30 6.22 2.42 -7.02
C SER A 30 5.96 1.47 -5.86
N GLU A 31 4.95 0.61 -6.00
CA GLU A 31 4.67 -0.42 -5.00
C GLU A 31 5.90 -1.32 -4.80
N ALA A 32 6.22 -1.63 -3.54
CA ALA A 32 7.31 -2.53 -3.22
C ALA A 32 6.84 -3.99 -3.38
N GLN A 33 7.71 -4.87 -3.88
CA GLN A 33 7.40 -6.31 -3.84
C GLN A 33 7.19 -6.74 -2.37
N PRO A 34 6.19 -7.58 -2.09
CA PRO A 34 5.94 -8.04 -0.73
C PRO A 34 7.21 -8.61 -0.07
N HIS A 35 7.46 -8.23 1.18
CA HIS A 35 8.58 -8.70 1.99
C HIS A 35 9.99 -8.34 1.45
N LEU A 36 10.12 -7.49 0.41
CA LEU A 36 11.41 -7.07 -0.14
C LEU A 36 12.20 -6.14 0.82
N ARG A 37 11.52 -5.60 1.83
CA ARG A 37 12.08 -4.73 2.88
C ARG A 37 11.66 -5.28 4.25
N PRO A 38 12.16 -6.46 4.64
CA PRO A 38 11.69 -7.15 5.85
C PRO A 38 12.06 -6.40 7.14
N TYR A 39 13.01 -5.47 7.06
CA TYR A 39 13.39 -4.58 8.14
C TYR A 39 12.45 -3.37 8.30
N MET A 40 11.55 -3.09 7.35
CA MET A 40 10.67 -1.93 7.41
C MET A 40 9.60 -2.13 8.49
N ALA A 41 9.52 -1.20 9.44
CA ALA A 41 8.55 -1.20 10.52
C ALA A 41 7.52 -0.06 10.35
N SER A 42 6.27 -0.35 10.69
CA SER A 42 5.19 0.63 10.79
C SER A 42 4.98 1.01 12.26
N LEU A 43 5.34 2.23 12.64
CA LEU A 43 5.07 2.76 13.97
C LEU A 43 3.62 3.25 14.00
N GLN A 44 2.83 2.70 14.92
CA GLN A 44 1.40 2.98 14.99
C GLN A 44 1.00 3.58 16.33
N LEU A 45 0.10 4.55 16.30
CA LEU A 45 -0.60 5.09 17.46
C LEU A 45 -2.09 4.86 17.25
N ASP A 46 -2.77 4.25 18.22
CA ASP A 46 -4.19 3.89 18.13
C ASP A 46 -4.55 3.09 16.85
N GLY A 47 -3.64 2.20 16.42
CA GLY A 47 -3.80 1.38 15.22
C GLY A 47 -3.64 2.14 13.89
N GLN A 48 -3.20 3.40 13.93
CA GLN A 48 -2.95 4.22 12.74
C GLN A 48 -1.45 4.44 12.54
N HIS A 49 -0.98 4.30 11.30
CA HIS A 49 0.42 4.54 10.96
C HIS A 49 0.80 6.02 11.11
N VAL A 50 1.80 6.30 11.95
CA VAL A 50 2.31 7.67 12.17
C VAL A 50 3.69 7.87 11.57
N CYS A 51 4.59 6.90 11.72
CA CYS A 51 5.98 6.98 11.26
C CYS A 51 6.50 5.63 10.74
N GLY A 52 7.56 5.69 9.93
CA GLY A 52 8.34 4.51 9.57
C GLY A 52 9.44 4.21 10.59
N GLY A 53 10.01 3.02 10.51
CA GLY A 53 11.20 2.63 11.27
C GLY A 53 11.94 1.45 10.64
N PHE A 54 13.07 1.07 11.24
CA PHE A 54 13.92 -0.03 10.78
C PHE A 54 14.22 -1.00 11.93
N LEU A 55 13.89 -2.28 11.77
CA LEU A 55 14.30 -3.33 12.71
C LEU A 55 15.81 -3.56 12.60
N ILE A 56 16.56 -3.12 13.61
CA ILE A 56 18.04 -3.18 13.64
C ILE A 56 18.56 -4.32 14.51
N ALA A 57 17.73 -4.85 15.41
CA ALA A 57 18.00 -6.05 16.21
C ALA A 57 16.65 -6.71 16.58
N PRO A 58 16.63 -7.95 17.10
CA PRO A 58 15.38 -8.72 17.30
C PRO A 58 14.27 -8.03 18.09
N GLN A 59 14.62 -7.05 18.93
CA GLN A 59 13.67 -6.29 19.77
C GLN A 59 13.88 -4.77 19.68
N TRP A 60 14.63 -4.28 18.70
CA TRP A 60 14.98 -2.85 18.60
C TRP A 60 14.67 -2.31 17.21
N VAL A 61 13.87 -1.24 17.18
CA VAL A 61 13.52 -0.48 15.97
C VAL A 61 14.13 0.91 16.06
N LEU A 62 14.81 1.34 15.00
CA LEU A 62 15.36 2.68 14.82
C LEU A 62 14.36 3.56 14.05
N SER A 63 14.18 4.81 14.49
CA SER A 63 13.31 5.81 13.85
C SER A 63 13.90 7.22 13.97
N ALA A 64 13.23 8.22 13.37
CA ALA A 64 13.54 9.63 13.59
C ALA A 64 13.12 10.06 15.01
N ALA A 65 13.89 10.94 15.65
CA ALA A 65 13.62 11.39 17.02
C ALA A 65 12.38 12.31 17.19
N HIS A 66 11.83 12.82 16.08
CA HIS A 66 10.59 13.63 16.10
C HIS A 66 9.34 12.79 15.82
N CYS A 67 9.54 11.51 15.48
CA CYS A 67 8.55 10.49 15.75
C CYS A 67 8.62 10.16 17.25
#